data_AF-A0A1Z5JKP5-F1
#
_entry.id   AF-A0A1Z5JKP5-F1
#
_cell.length_a   1.000
_cell.length_b   1.000
_cell.length_c   1.000
_cell.angle_alpha   90.00
_cell.angle_beta   90.00
_cell.angle_gamma   90.00
#
_symmetry.space_group_name_H-M   'P 1'
#
loop_
_entity.id
_entity.type
_entity.pdbx_description
1 polymer ?
#
loop_
_entity_poly.entity_id
_entity_poly.type
_entity_poly.pdbx_seq_one_letter_code
_entity_poly.pdbx_strand_id
1 'polypeptide(L)'
;MADLGAQISQLSPEQRQAIMVKAQQEANQQVMQEMMKQMVSNCFNLCVGQSGDRLDSREQACMGACQDRYLETRAHVQEALQKRQGDM
;
A
#
# COMPACT_ATOMS: atom_id res chain seq x y z
N MET A 1 21.74 6.98 -8.47
CA MET A 1 20.93 8.09 -7.93
C MET A 1 21.51 9.49 -8.23
N ALA A 2 22.81 9.66 -8.56
CA ALA A 2 23.40 10.97 -8.83
C ALA A 2 23.00 11.64 -10.18
N ASP A 3 22.34 10.90 -11.08
CA ASP A 3 22.07 11.34 -12.47
C ASP A 3 20.68 11.97 -12.67
N LEU A 4 19.67 11.52 -11.90
CA LEU A 4 18.29 11.98 -12.08
C LEU A 4 18.11 13.46 -11.71
N GLY A 5 18.84 13.93 -10.70
CA GLY A 5 18.79 15.33 -10.26
C GLY A 5 19.29 16.31 -11.33
N ALA A 6 20.37 15.95 -12.04
CA ALA A 6 20.93 16.77 -13.11
C ALA A 6 20.02 16.82 -14.35
N GLN A 7 19.36 15.70 -14.67
CA GLN A 7 18.41 15.62 -15.79
C GLN A 7 17.13 16.44 -15.52
N ILE A 8 16.62 16.44 -14.28
CA ILE A 8 15.44 17.25 -13.91
C ILE A 8 15.71 18.75 -14.06
N SER A 9 16.94 19.20 -13.77
CA SER A 9 17.34 20.61 -13.90
C SER A 9 17.36 21.13 -15.34
N GLN A 10 17.36 20.25 -16.36
CA GLN A 10 17.39 20.62 -17.78
C GLN A 10 16.01 20.63 -18.46
N LEU A 11 14.96 20.20 -17.75
CA LEU A 11 13.59 20.10 -18.28
C LEU A 11 12.83 21.41 -18.21
N SER A 12 11.83 21.58 -19.10
CA SER A 12 10.86 22.68 -19.02
C SER A 12 9.99 22.55 -17.75
N PRO A 13 9.37 23.64 -17.25
CA PRO A 13 8.46 23.57 -16.12
C PRO A 13 7.35 22.52 -16.28
N GLU A 14 6.80 22.40 -17.49
CA GLU A 14 5.73 21.45 -17.82
C GLU A 14 6.25 20.00 -17.77
N GLN A 15 7.45 19.76 -18.31
CA GLN A 15 8.09 18.44 -18.28
C GLN A 15 8.43 18.02 -16.84
N ARG A 16 8.93 18.95 -16.01
CA ARG A 16 9.18 18.68 -14.59
C ARG A 16 7.90 18.32 -13.85
N GLN A 17 6.83 19.08 -14.08
CA GLN A 17 5.54 18.80 -13.44
C GLN A 17 5.02 17.42 -13.84
N ALA A 18 5.09 17.06 -15.13
CA ALA A 18 4.67 15.75 -15.61
C ALA A 18 5.47 14.61 -14.97
N ILE A 19 6.79 14.76 -14.81
CA ILE A 19 7.64 13.77 -14.14
C ILE A 19 7.29 13.66 -12.66
N MET A 20 7.08 14.77 -11.95
CA MET A 20 6.71 14.74 -10.54
C MET A 20 5.38 14.03 -10.30
N VAL A 21 4.38 14.29 -11.16
CA VAL A 21 3.08 13.59 -11.11
C VAL A 21 3.28 12.09 -11.34
N LYS A 22 4.07 11.71 -12.34
CA LYS A 22 4.37 10.31 -12.63
C LYS A 22 5.10 9.63 -11.46
N ALA A 23 6.11 10.28 -10.90
CA ALA A 23 6.87 9.76 -9.75
C ALA A 23 5.97 9.57 -8.53
N GLN A 24 5.05 10.50 -8.26
CA GLN A 24 4.07 10.36 -7.18
C GLN A 24 3.13 9.17 -7.42
N GLN A 25 2.68 8.96 -8.66
CA GLN A 25 1.84 7.83 -9.01
C GLN A 25 2.58 6.49 -8.83
N GLU A 26 3.83 6.41 -9.28
CA GLU A 26 4.67 5.22 -9.09
C GLU A 26 4.93 4.93 -7.60
N ALA A 27 5.22 5.95 -6.80
CA ALA A 27 5.38 5.80 -5.36
C ALA A 27 4.10 5.27 -4.70
N ASN A 28 2.93 5.82 -5.06
CA ASN A 28 1.64 5.36 -4.54
C ASN A 28 1.36 3.90 -4.94
N GLN A 29 1.71 3.50 -6.16
CA GLN A 29 1.58 2.11 -6.60
C GLN A 29 2.46 1.17 -5.77
N GLN A 30 3.71 1.54 -5.50
CA GLN A 30 4.62 0.73 -4.68
C GLN A 30 4.09 0.57 -3.25
N VAL A 31 3.58 1.64 -2.64
CA VAL A 31 2.95 1.59 -1.32
C VAL A 31 1.76 0.64 -1.31
N MET A 32 0.91 0.68 -2.35
CA MET A 32 -0.24 -0.22 -2.47
C MET A 32 0.19 -1.67 -2.64
N GLN A 33 1.21 -1.95 -3.45
CA GLN A 33 1.73 -3.30 -3.67
C GLN A 33 2.27 -3.92 -2.38
N GLU A 34 3.05 -3.16 -1.60
CA GLU A 34 3.58 -3.64 -0.32
C GLU A 34 2.45 -3.88 0.69
N MET A 35 1.48 -2.96 0.77
CA MET A 35 0.29 -3.14 1.61
C MET A 35 -0.47 -4.42 1.26
N MET A 36 -0.70 -4.67 -0.04
CA MET A 36 -1.39 -5.88 -0.51
C MET A 36 -0.62 -7.14 -0.12
N LYS A 37 0.70 -7.14 -0.30
CA LYS A 37 1.55 -8.28 0.06
C LYS A 37 1.48 -8.61 1.56
N GLN A 38 1.57 -7.60 2.42
CA GLN A 38 1.45 -7.78 3.86
C GLN A 38 0.06 -8.26 4.27
N MET A 39 -0.99 -7.68 3.70
CA MET A 39 -2.37 -8.09 3.95
C MET A 39 -2.60 -9.55 3.56
N VAL A 40 -2.15 -9.95 2.37
CA VAL A 40 -2.26 -11.32 1.89
C VAL A 40 -1.54 -12.28 2.83
N SER A 41 -0.29 -11.99 3.20
CA SER A 41 0.48 -12.86 4.10
C SER A 41 -0.18 -12.97 5.48
N ASN A 42 -0.65 -11.85 6.05
CA ASN A 42 -1.28 -11.84 7.36
C ASN A 42 -2.60 -12.63 7.36
N CYS A 43 -3.47 -12.35 6.39
CA CYS A 43 -4.77 -13.03 6.30
C CYS A 43 -4.61 -14.51 5.97
N PHE A 44 -3.66 -14.89 5.12
CA PHE A 44 -3.37 -16.29 4.83
C PHE A 44 -2.96 -17.04 6.11
N ASN A 45 -2.05 -16.49 6.90
CA ASN A 45 -1.59 -17.11 8.15
C ASN A 45 -2.70 -17.25 9.20
N LEU A 46 -3.70 -16.36 9.19
CA LEU A 46 -4.82 -16.37 10.13
C LEU A 46 -5.95 -17.30 9.69
N CYS A 47 -6.22 -17.37 8.39
CA CYS A 47 -7.45 -17.92 7.86
C CYS A 47 -7.29 -19.25 7.12
N VAL A 48 -6.09 -19.61 6.68
CA VAL A 48 -5.86 -20.78 5.82
C VAL A 48 -5.08 -21.83 6.57
N GLY A 49 -5.52 -23.09 6.52
CA GLY A 49 -4.78 -24.17 7.20
C GLY A 49 -5.22 -25.60 6.95
N GLN A 50 -6.39 -25.86 6.37
CA GLN A 50 -6.86 -27.24 6.18
C GLN A 50 -7.30 -27.59 4.76
N SER A 51 -7.61 -26.61 3.93
CA SER A 51 -8.36 -26.87 2.68
C SER A 51 -7.48 -27.25 1.46
N GLY A 52 -6.18 -27.49 1.66
CA GLY A 52 -5.28 -28.00 0.62
C GLY A 52 -4.89 -26.92 -0.40
N ASP A 53 -5.20 -27.14 -1.68
CA ASP A 53 -4.84 -26.27 -2.81
C ASP A 53 -5.87 -25.15 -3.09
N ARG A 54 -6.97 -25.11 -2.34
CA ARG A 54 -8.08 -24.18 -2.53
C ARG A 54 -8.66 -23.72 -1.22
N LEU A 55 -9.13 -22.47 -1.19
CA LEU A 55 -9.89 -21.95 -0.05
C LEU A 55 -11.29 -22.56 -0.03
N ASP A 56 -11.69 -23.17 1.08
CA ASP A 56 -13.08 -23.56 1.28
C ASP A 56 -13.98 -22.35 1.62
N SER A 57 -15.28 -22.56 1.77
CA SER A 57 -16.22 -21.46 2.04
C SER A 57 -15.97 -20.76 3.38
N ARG A 58 -15.45 -21.47 4.39
CA ARG A 58 -15.09 -20.88 5.68
C ARG A 58 -13.81 -20.07 5.58
N GLU A 59 -12.80 -20.61 4.90
CA GLU A 59 -11.53 -19.89 4.67
C GLU A 59 -11.77 -18.63 3.81
N GLN A 60 -12.59 -18.70 2.76
CA GLN A 60 -12.98 -17.53 1.96
C GLN A 60 -13.70 -16.46 2.81
N ALA A 61 -14.66 -16.88 3.66
CA ALA A 61 -15.35 -15.97 4.56
C ALA A 61 -14.39 -15.32 5.57
N CYS A 62 -13.45 -16.10 6.12
CA CYS A 62 -12.41 -15.58 7.01
C CYS A 62 -11.51 -14.56 6.30
N MET A 63 -11.05 -14.88 5.08
CA MET A 63 -10.23 -13.97 4.27
C MET A 63 -10.94 -12.64 4.02
N GLY A 64 -12.23 -12.69 3.66
CA GLY A 64 -13.09 -11.51 3.50
C GLY A 64 -13.19 -10.66 4.77
N ALA A 65 -13.44 -11.29 5.92
CA ALA A 65 -13.46 -10.56 7.19
C ALA A 65 -12.08 -9.97 7.55
N CYS A 66 -10.99 -10.71 7.27
CA CYS A 66 -9.63 -10.29 7.58
C CYS A 66 -9.20 -9.06 6.77
N GLN A 67 -9.47 -9.02 5.46
CA GLN A 67 -9.14 -7.84 4.64
C GLN A 67 -9.88 -6.59 5.13
N ASP A 68 -11.14 -6.72 5.54
CA ASP A 68 -11.94 -5.59 6.01
C ASP A 68 -11.36 -5.05 7.32
N ARG A 69 -11.04 -5.94 8.27
CA ARG A 69 -10.40 -5.56 9.54
C ARG A 69 -9.02 -4.95 9.33
N TYR A 70 -8.24 -5.47 8.37
CA TYR A 70 -6.91 -4.95 8.06
C TYR A 70 -6.97 -3.51 7.54
N LEU A 71 -7.83 -3.25 6.56
CA LEU A 71 -7.98 -1.93 5.96
C LEU A 71 -8.54 -0.90 6.95
N GLU A 72 -9.54 -1.27 7.76
CA GLU A 72 -10.07 -0.41 8.80
C GLU A 72 -9.03 -0.06 9.86
N THR A 73 -8.31 -1.07 10.37
CA THR A 73 -7.28 -0.86 11.39
C THR A 73 -6.16 0.03 10.83
N ARG A 74 -5.75 -0.21 9.58
CA ARG A 74 -4.75 0.62 8.90
C ARG A 74 -5.22 2.07 8.76
N ALA A 75 -6.47 2.31 8.37
CA ALA A 75 -7.04 3.64 8.26
C ALA A 75 -7.05 4.37 9.62
N HIS A 76 -7.45 3.66 10.68
CA HIS A 76 -7.45 4.20 12.04
C HIS A 76 -6.05 4.59 12.52
N VAL A 77 -5.06 3.71 12.31
CA VAL A 77 -3.66 4.00 12.65
C VAL A 77 -3.13 5.17 11.83
N GLN A 78 -3.44 5.24 10.54
CA GLN A 78 -3.02 6.34 9.67
C GLN A 78 -3.59 7.68 10.14
N GLU A 79 -4.88 7.73 10.49
CA GLU A 79 -5.52 8.92 11.05
C GLU A 79 -4.86 9.34 12.38
N ALA A 80 -4.59 8.39 13.27
CA ALA A 80 -3.93 8.66 14.55
C ALA A 80 -2.51 9.21 14.36
N LEU A 81 -1.75 8.71 13.37
CA LEU A 81 -0.42 9.21 13.05
C LEU A 81 -0.46 10.62 12.47
N GLN A 82 -1.40 10.91 11.58
CA GLN A 82 -1.58 12.24 11.00
C GLN A 82 -1.88 13.28 12.09
N LYS A 83 -2.76 12.95 13.04
CA LYS A 83 -3.04 13.80 14.20
C LYS A 83 -1.78 14.12 15.00
N ARG A 84 -0.98 13.10 15.33
CA ARG A 84 0.28 13.28 16.08
C ARG A 84 1.33 14.10 15.34
N GLN A 85 1.38 14.01 14.02
CA GLN A 85 2.33 14.78 13.20
C GLN A 85 1.88 16.24 13.01
N GLY A 86 0.58 16.52 13.11
CA GLY A 86 0.02 17.88 13.06
C GLY A 86 -0.02 18.61 14.41
N ASP A 87 0.23 17.91 15.52
CA ASP A 87 0.37 18.49 16.87
C ASP A 87 1.84 18.90 17.20
N MET A 88 2.72 18.92 16.19
CA MET A 88 4.06 19.56 16.19
C MET A 88 4.09 20.71 15.18
#